data_AF-A0A532VFH9-F1
#
_entry.id   AF-A0A532VFH9-F1
#
_cell.length_a   1.000
_cell.length_b   1.000
_cell.length_c   1.000
_cell.angle_alpha   90.00
_cell.angle_beta   90.00
_cell.angle_gamma   90.00
#
_symmetry.space_group_name_H-M   'P 1'
#
loop_
_entity.id
_entity.type
_entity.pdbx_description
1 polymer ?
#
loop_
_entity_poly.entity_id
_entity_poly.type
_entity_poly.pdbx_seq_one_letter_code
_entity_poly.pdbx_strand_id
1 'polypeptide(L)'
;HKDDLTKLRRFLHDTLPLQALFLFERLNDALPKMLKVAAPDSGKNVEYQFYRLANTAGGIYALLDYVNFKGEGVLQSESYNEVRWGLLQVLENMCGRDRDISALNEFVLNAKKLLKQRVLNAPAGIDESRWLDGWGRRLDSYVDAFYVFGAA
;
A
#
# COMPACT_ATOMS: atom_id res chain seq x y z
N HIS A 1 -25.07 17.47 12.46
CA HIS A 1 -24.63 16.07 12.28
C HIS A 1 -25.06 15.42 10.96
N LYS A 2 -26.36 15.22 10.66
CA LYS A 2 -26.77 14.65 9.35
C LYS A 2 -26.42 15.55 8.16
N ASP A 3 -26.63 16.85 8.31
CA ASP A 3 -26.34 17.83 7.25
C ASP A 3 -24.85 17.94 6.94
N ASP A 4 -23.99 17.78 7.95
CA ASP A 4 -22.54 17.83 7.78
C ASP A 4 -22.03 16.62 6.99
N LEU A 5 -22.60 15.44 7.21
CA LEU A 5 -22.28 14.24 6.43
C LEU A 5 -22.77 14.35 4.98
N THR A 6 -23.91 14.98 4.74
CA THR A 6 -24.42 15.25 3.38
C THR A 6 -23.53 16.24 2.65
N LYS A 7 -23.12 17.33 3.31
CA LYS A 7 -22.18 18.31 2.77
C LYS A 7 -20.82 17.68 2.46
N LEU A 8 -20.31 16.83 3.36
CA LEU A 8 -19.05 16.10 3.15
C LEU A 8 -19.13 15.15 1.95
N ARG A 9 -20.19 14.35 1.83
CA ARG A 9 -20.38 13.45 0.67
C ARG A 9 -20.43 14.22 -0.64
N ARG A 10 -21.15 15.34 -0.66
CA ARG A 10 -21.22 16.22 -1.84
C ARG A 10 -19.86 16.80 -2.18
N PHE A 11 -19.14 17.33 -1.19
CA PHE A 11 -17.79 17.84 -1.40
C PHE A 11 -16.84 16.78 -1.97
N LEU A 12 -16.86 15.55 -1.43
CA LEU A 12 -16.03 14.45 -1.91
C LEU A 12 -16.41 14.03 -3.34
N HIS A 13 -17.70 14.02 -3.67
CA HIS A 13 -18.18 13.74 -5.02
C HIS A 13 -17.74 14.83 -6.01
N ASP A 14 -17.96 16.09 -5.65
CA ASP A 14 -17.70 17.25 -6.51
C ASP A 14 -16.19 17.46 -6.75
N THR A 15 -15.33 16.92 -5.88
CA THR A 15 -13.86 17.00 -5.99
C THR A 15 -13.19 15.70 -6.39
N LEU A 16 -13.96 14.67 -6.79
CA LEU A 16 -13.41 13.35 -7.11
C LEU A 16 -12.27 13.38 -8.15
N PRO A 17 -12.35 14.15 -9.26
CA PRO A 17 -11.24 14.22 -10.22
C PRO A 17 -9.96 14.81 -9.62
N LEU A 18 -10.09 15.83 -8.77
CA LEU A 18 -8.95 16.46 -8.09
C LEU A 18 -8.30 15.51 -7.07
N GLN A 19 -9.12 14.75 -6.35
CA GLN A 19 -8.63 13.73 -5.43
C GLN A 19 -7.84 12.65 -6.20
N ALA A 20 -8.37 12.16 -7.33
CA ALA A 20 -7.68 11.17 -8.15
C ALA A 20 -6.34 11.69 -8.67
N LEU A 21 -6.30 12.92 -9.18
CA LEU A 21 -5.06 13.56 -9.65
C LEU A 21 -4.04 13.70 -8.51
N PHE A 22 -4.47 14.21 -7.35
CA PHE A 22 -3.60 14.36 -6.19
C PHE A 22 -3.00 13.03 -5.73
N LEU A 23 -3.79 11.95 -5.73
CA LEU A 23 -3.29 10.62 -5.38
C LEU A 23 -2.26 10.11 -6.38
N PHE A 24 -2.47 10.35 -7.67
CA PHE A 24 -1.54 9.96 -8.72
C PHE A 24 -0.21 10.72 -8.63
N GLU A 25 -0.26 12.05 -8.45
CA GLU A 25 0.92 12.87 -8.21
C GLU A 25 1.70 12.41 -6.99
N ARG A 26 0.98 12.14 -5.88
CA ARG A 26 1.60 11.59 -4.67
C ARG A 26 2.30 10.25 -4.92
N LEU A 27 1.72 9.35 -5.70
CA LEU A 27 2.34 8.06 -6.03
C LEU A 27 3.58 8.25 -6.91
N ASN A 28 3.54 9.15 -7.90
CA ASN A 28 4.70 9.45 -8.73
C ASN A 28 5.87 9.99 -7.90
N ASP A 29 5.58 10.81 -6.89
CA ASP A 29 6.57 11.34 -5.96
C ASP A 29 7.07 10.30 -4.93
N ALA A 30 6.29 9.25 -4.67
CA ALA A 30 6.64 8.24 -3.67
C ALA A 30 7.86 7.41 -4.08
N LEU A 31 7.94 6.96 -5.35
CA LEU A 31 9.04 6.10 -5.79
C LEU A 31 10.42 6.78 -5.63
N PRO A 32 10.66 8.00 -6.12
CA PRO A 32 11.93 8.69 -5.89
C PRO A 32 12.28 8.90 -4.41
N LYS A 33 11.29 9.12 -3.53
CA LYS A 33 11.52 9.22 -2.08
C LYS A 33 11.93 7.88 -1.49
N MET A 34 11.23 6.82 -1.85
CA MET A 34 11.56 5.46 -1.42
C MET A 34 12.98 5.06 -1.84
N LEU A 35 13.37 5.33 -3.10
CA LEU A 35 14.70 4.99 -3.61
C LEU A 35 15.85 5.75 -2.92
N LYS A 36 15.59 6.95 -2.38
CA LYS A 36 16.58 7.71 -1.59
C LYS A 36 16.83 7.10 -0.21
N VAL A 37 15.87 6.37 0.35
CA VAL A 37 15.90 5.79 1.70
C VAL A 37 16.18 4.29 1.67
N ALA A 38 15.88 3.63 0.55
CA ALA A 38 16.12 2.21 0.32
C ALA A 38 17.57 1.83 0.65
N ALA A 39 17.77 0.61 1.14
CA ALA A 39 19.12 0.09 1.35
C ALA A 39 19.89 0.06 0.01
N PRO A 40 21.23 0.22 0.04
CA PRO A 40 22.05 0.30 -1.19
C PRO A 40 21.80 -0.84 -2.18
N ASP A 41 21.55 -2.04 -1.68
CA ASP A 41 21.32 -3.24 -2.49
C ASP A 41 19.84 -3.49 -2.85
N SER A 42 18.89 -2.78 -2.20
CA SER A 42 17.45 -3.00 -2.40
C SER A 42 16.83 -2.07 -3.45
N GLY A 43 17.44 -0.92 -3.75
CA GLY A 43 16.86 0.10 -4.64
C GLY A 43 16.44 -0.44 -6.02
N LYS A 44 17.29 -1.24 -6.67
CA LYS A 44 16.96 -1.87 -7.96
C LYS A 44 15.79 -2.86 -7.87
N ASN A 45 15.69 -3.58 -6.75
CA ASN A 45 14.56 -4.48 -6.51
C ASN A 45 13.28 -3.68 -6.29
N VAL A 46 13.33 -2.64 -5.47
CA VAL A 46 12.17 -1.76 -5.18
C VAL A 46 11.60 -1.17 -6.47
N GLU A 47 12.47 -0.60 -7.31
CA GLU A 47 12.06 -0.04 -8.60
C GLU A 47 11.45 -1.12 -9.52
N TYR A 48 12.10 -2.28 -9.64
CA TYR A 48 11.57 -3.38 -10.44
C TYR A 48 10.19 -3.85 -9.93
N GLN A 49 10.03 -4.07 -8.62
CA GLN A 49 8.77 -4.55 -8.06
C GLN A 49 7.67 -3.50 -8.13
N PHE A 50 8.01 -2.21 -8.02
CA PHE A 50 7.08 -1.11 -8.25
C PHE A 50 6.51 -1.17 -9.66
N TYR A 51 7.36 -1.23 -10.69
CA TYR A 51 6.89 -1.28 -12.08
C TYR A 51 6.24 -2.62 -12.44
N ARG A 52 6.73 -3.74 -11.91
CA ARG A 52 6.09 -5.06 -12.08
C ARG A 52 4.67 -5.04 -11.54
N LEU A 53 4.44 -4.43 -10.37
CA LEU A 53 3.11 -4.27 -9.81
C LEU A 53 2.29 -3.27 -10.64
N ALA A 54 2.83 -2.09 -10.98
CA ALA A 54 2.12 -1.07 -11.77
C ALA A 54 1.63 -1.59 -13.13
N ASN A 55 2.36 -2.53 -13.74
CA ASN A 55 1.99 -3.18 -15.01
C ASN A 55 1.00 -4.35 -14.85
N THR A 56 0.60 -4.70 -13.63
CA THR A 56 -0.41 -5.72 -13.36
C THR A 56 -1.79 -5.08 -13.24
N ALA A 57 -2.85 -5.74 -13.74
CA ALA A 57 -4.23 -5.30 -13.52
C ALA A 57 -4.49 -5.11 -12.02
N GLY A 58 -4.96 -3.92 -11.62
CA GLY A 58 -5.18 -3.56 -10.22
C GLY A 58 -3.95 -3.13 -9.42
N GLY A 59 -2.74 -3.22 -9.98
CA GLY A 59 -1.52 -2.87 -9.28
C GLY A 59 -1.37 -1.37 -9.00
N ILE A 60 -1.75 -0.48 -9.93
CA ILE A 60 -1.77 0.97 -9.68
C ILE A 60 -2.71 1.30 -8.52
N TYR A 61 -3.89 0.69 -8.48
CA TYR A 61 -4.83 0.87 -7.37
C TYR A 61 -4.22 0.40 -6.04
N ALA A 62 -3.59 -0.78 -6.01
CA ALA A 62 -2.92 -1.29 -4.81
C ALA A 62 -1.78 -0.37 -4.32
N LEU A 63 -0.97 0.15 -5.25
CA LEU A 63 0.12 1.09 -4.94
C LEU A 63 -0.43 2.39 -4.35
N LEU A 64 -1.40 3.02 -5.02
CA LEU A 64 -2.06 4.25 -4.55
C LEU A 64 -2.68 4.04 -3.18
N ASP A 65 -3.48 2.98 -3.04
CA ASP A 65 -4.23 2.72 -1.83
C ASP A 65 -3.29 2.44 -0.65
N TYR A 66 -2.23 1.65 -0.84
CA TYR A 66 -1.28 1.35 0.23
C TYR A 66 -0.53 2.59 0.71
N VAL A 67 -0.10 3.48 -0.20
CA VAL A 67 0.51 4.77 0.16
C VAL A 67 -0.45 5.62 1.00
N ASN A 68 -1.74 5.64 0.66
CA ASN A 68 -2.74 6.39 1.44
C ASN A 68 -3.14 5.71 2.75
N PHE A 69 -3.04 4.39 2.81
CA PHE A 69 -3.46 3.56 3.93
C PHE A 69 -2.39 3.43 5.01
N LYS A 70 -1.15 3.15 4.62
CA LYS A 70 -0.03 2.85 5.52
C LYS A 70 1.17 3.77 5.35
N GLY A 71 1.21 4.50 4.25
CA GLY A 71 2.29 5.41 3.94
C GLY A 71 3.39 4.79 3.08
N GLU A 72 4.41 5.60 2.81
CA GLU A 72 5.49 5.28 1.88
C GLU A 72 6.57 4.41 2.57
N GLY A 73 6.70 4.50 3.89
CA GLY A 73 7.71 3.75 4.66
C GLY A 73 9.06 4.45 4.67
N VAL A 74 9.04 5.78 4.61
CA VAL A 74 10.21 6.66 4.53
C VAL A 74 10.32 7.59 5.74
N LEU A 75 9.25 7.74 6.53
CA LEU A 75 9.25 8.58 7.73
C LEU A 75 9.65 7.75 8.97
N GLN A 76 10.38 8.35 9.91
CA GLN A 76 10.73 7.68 11.17
C GLN A 76 9.49 7.28 11.98
N SER A 77 8.42 8.09 11.91
CA SER A 77 7.13 7.81 12.55
C SER A 77 6.41 6.58 11.98
N GLU A 78 6.85 6.06 10.83
CA GLU A 78 6.33 4.85 10.21
C GLU A 78 7.12 3.60 10.65
N SER A 79 7.62 3.59 11.89
CA SER A 79 8.38 2.49 12.46
C SER A 79 8.02 2.21 13.92
N TYR A 80 8.18 0.95 14.33
CA TYR A 80 8.24 0.54 15.72
C TYR A 80 9.47 -0.35 15.87
N ASN A 81 10.30 -0.09 16.89
CA ASN A 81 11.56 -0.81 17.10
C ASN A 81 12.41 -0.89 15.83
N GLU A 82 12.52 0.21 15.08
CA GLU A 82 13.21 0.31 13.78
C GLU A 82 12.61 -0.55 12.64
N VAL A 83 11.51 -1.27 12.89
CA VAL A 83 10.78 -2.02 11.87
C VAL A 83 9.73 -1.11 11.24
N ARG A 84 9.93 -0.79 9.96
CA ARG A 84 9.01 0.01 9.15
C ARG A 84 7.95 -0.85 8.47
N TRP A 85 6.81 -0.25 8.09
CA TRP A 85 5.66 -0.96 7.50
C TRP A 85 5.06 -0.32 6.25
N GLY A 86 5.75 0.63 5.63
CA GLY A 86 5.21 1.33 4.46
C GLY A 86 5.46 0.59 3.15
N LEU A 87 5.06 1.22 2.04
CA LEU A 87 5.15 0.64 0.70
C LEU A 87 6.58 0.16 0.37
N LEU A 88 7.61 0.93 0.74
CA LEU A 88 9.01 0.57 0.51
C LEU A 88 9.31 -0.84 1.03
N GLN A 89 8.96 -1.14 2.29
CA GLN A 89 9.28 -2.43 2.89
C GLN A 89 8.48 -3.58 2.28
N VAL A 90 7.27 -3.32 1.76
CA VAL A 90 6.54 -4.35 1.00
C VAL A 90 7.29 -4.71 -0.27
N LEU A 91 7.73 -3.70 -1.02
CA LEU A 91 8.48 -3.88 -2.28
C LEU A 91 9.86 -4.49 -2.06
N GLU A 92 10.55 -4.14 -0.97
CA GLU A 92 11.83 -4.74 -0.58
C GLU A 92 11.69 -6.25 -0.33
N ASN A 93 10.56 -6.69 0.24
CA ASN A 93 10.28 -8.09 0.55
C ASN A 93 9.70 -8.90 -0.63
N MET A 94 9.40 -8.23 -1.76
CA MET A 94 8.98 -8.92 -2.98
C MET A 94 10.20 -9.42 -3.75
N CYS A 95 10.17 -10.70 -4.13
CA CYS A 95 11.26 -11.41 -4.82
C CYS A 95 10.81 -12.02 -6.15
N GLY A 96 9.51 -12.05 -6.43
CA GLY A 96 8.94 -12.65 -7.62
C GLY A 96 9.42 -11.98 -8.90
N ARG A 97 9.53 -12.80 -9.94
CA ARG A 97 9.85 -12.39 -11.32
C ARG A 97 8.70 -12.79 -12.23
N ASP A 98 8.76 -12.37 -13.49
CA ASP A 98 7.66 -12.33 -14.47
C ASP A 98 6.87 -13.64 -14.73
N ARG A 99 7.23 -14.79 -14.12
CA ARG A 99 6.65 -16.10 -14.46
C ARG A 99 6.10 -16.94 -13.29
N ASP A 100 6.35 -16.59 -12.03
CA ASP A 100 6.12 -17.54 -10.93
C ASP A 100 4.91 -17.22 -10.05
N ILE A 101 4.61 -15.93 -9.82
CA ILE A 101 3.50 -15.48 -8.96
C ILE A 101 2.96 -14.16 -9.52
N SER A 102 1.63 -13.95 -9.50
CA SER A 102 1.03 -12.64 -9.77
C SER A 102 1.64 -11.60 -8.83
N ALA A 103 2.19 -10.50 -9.37
CA ALA A 103 2.80 -9.44 -8.59
C ALA A 103 1.86 -8.90 -7.51
N LEU A 104 0.57 -8.84 -7.82
CA LEU A 104 -0.48 -8.38 -6.91
C LEU A 104 -0.72 -9.36 -5.75
N ASN A 105 -0.73 -10.67 -6.00
CA ASN A 105 -0.86 -11.68 -4.95
C ASN A 105 0.36 -11.66 -4.02
N GLU A 106 1.55 -11.54 -4.58
CA GLU A 106 2.78 -11.43 -3.81
C GLU A 106 2.82 -10.15 -2.97
N PHE A 107 2.38 -9.03 -3.55
CA PHE A 107 2.24 -7.75 -2.85
C PHE A 107 1.31 -7.88 -1.63
N VAL A 108 0.11 -8.43 -1.82
CA VAL A 108 -0.85 -8.66 -0.73
C VAL A 108 -0.28 -9.56 0.36
N LEU A 109 0.42 -10.64 -0.03
CA LEU A 109 1.06 -11.55 0.92
C LEU A 109 2.13 -10.84 1.76
N ASN A 110 3.03 -10.09 1.13
CA ASN A 110 4.08 -9.36 1.83
C ASN A 110 3.52 -8.23 2.70
N ALA A 111 2.54 -7.48 2.21
CA ALA A 111 1.83 -6.46 2.97
C ALA A 111 1.17 -7.05 4.23
N LYS A 112 0.50 -8.20 4.13
CA LYS A 112 -0.10 -8.87 5.29
C LYS A 112 0.94 -9.29 6.32
N LYS A 113 2.07 -9.85 5.89
CA LYS A 113 3.18 -10.24 6.80
C LYS A 113 3.74 -9.02 7.52
N LEU A 114 3.99 -7.94 6.79
CA LEU A 114 4.52 -6.70 7.32
C LEU A 114 3.59 -6.06 8.36
N LEU A 115 2.29 -6.06 8.11
CA LEU A 115 1.31 -5.53 9.07
C LEU A 115 1.19 -6.41 10.33
N LYS A 116 1.36 -7.73 10.21
CA LYS A 116 1.47 -8.59 11.40
C LYS A 116 2.73 -8.27 12.20
N GLN A 117 3.87 -8.06 11.53
CA GLN A 117 5.11 -7.66 12.18
C GLN A 117 4.98 -6.30 12.89
N ARG A 118 4.31 -5.32 12.28
CA ARG A 118 4.00 -4.04 12.93
C ARG A 118 3.29 -4.24 14.27
N VAL A 119 2.22 -5.04 14.29
CA VAL A 119 1.45 -5.30 15.52
C VAL A 119 2.32 -5.97 16.58
N LEU A 120 3.16 -6.94 16.18
CA LEU A 120 4.08 -7.61 17.11
C LEU A 120 5.15 -6.68 17.68
N ASN A 121 5.53 -5.64 16.93
CA ASN A 121 6.53 -4.65 17.35
C ASN A 121 5.91 -3.43 18.05
N ALA A 122 4.58 -3.36 18.18
CA ALA A 122 3.92 -2.22 18.80
C ALA A 122 4.41 -2.00 20.24
N PRO A 123 4.63 -0.74 20.67
CA PRO A 123 5.02 -0.42 22.05
C PRO A 123 4.02 -0.95 23.09
N ALA A 124 4.51 -1.20 24.31
CA ALA A 124 3.68 -1.62 25.42
C ALA A 124 2.52 -0.62 25.63
N GLY A 125 1.29 -1.14 25.72
CA GLY A 125 0.07 -0.32 25.85
C GLY A 125 -0.59 0.07 24.52
N ILE A 126 0.02 -0.25 23.38
CA ILE A 126 -0.59 -0.07 22.05
C ILE A 126 -1.02 -1.45 21.51
N ASP A 127 -2.32 -1.72 21.52
CA ASP A 127 -2.89 -2.93 20.90
C ASP A 127 -3.53 -2.59 19.53
N GLU A 128 -2.81 -2.96 18.47
CA GLU A 128 -3.27 -2.84 17.09
C GLU A 128 -3.86 -4.14 16.53
N SER A 129 -3.91 -5.23 17.30
CA SER A 129 -4.34 -6.56 16.82
C SER A 129 -5.76 -6.57 16.28
N ARG A 130 -6.66 -5.81 16.90
CA ARG A 130 -8.05 -5.63 16.47
C ARG A 130 -8.22 -5.12 15.04
N TRP A 131 -7.18 -4.49 14.47
CA TRP A 131 -7.23 -3.94 13.13
C TRP A 131 -6.75 -4.91 12.05
N LEU A 132 -6.05 -5.99 12.41
CA LEU A 132 -5.46 -6.92 11.45
C LEU A 132 -6.49 -7.52 10.50
N ASP A 133 -7.67 -7.88 11.00
CA ASP A 133 -8.74 -8.43 10.17
C ASP A 133 -9.28 -7.42 9.15
N GLY A 134 -9.44 -6.16 9.57
CA GLY A 134 -9.85 -5.06 8.69
C GLY A 134 -8.80 -4.76 7.63
N TRP A 135 -7.53 -4.71 8.02
CA TRP A 135 -6.41 -4.50 7.11
C TRP A 135 -6.25 -5.65 6.13
N GLY A 136 -6.38 -6.89 6.61
CA GLY A 136 -6.34 -8.10 5.77
C GLY A 136 -7.40 -8.06 4.68
N ARG A 137 -8.66 -7.79 5.05
CA ARG A 137 -9.77 -7.67 4.08
C ARG A 137 -9.55 -6.55 3.06
N ARG A 138 -8.99 -5.41 3.48
CA ARG A 138 -8.64 -4.32 2.57
C ARG A 138 -7.60 -4.78 1.54
N LEU A 139 -6.55 -5.48 1.97
CA LEU A 139 -5.52 -6.01 1.08
C LEU A 139 -6.08 -7.09 0.13
N ASP A 140 -6.94 -7.98 0.62
CA ASP A 140 -7.58 -9.02 -0.21
C ASP A 140 -8.43 -8.41 -1.33
N SER A 141 -9.09 -7.28 -1.06
CA SER A 141 -9.91 -6.59 -2.06
C SER A 141 -9.13 -6.18 -3.31
N TYR A 142 -7.80 -6.03 -3.23
CA TYR A 142 -6.98 -5.66 -4.38
C TYR A 142 -6.97 -6.76 -5.43
N VAL A 143 -7.01 -8.01 -4.98
CA VAL A 143 -7.01 -9.19 -5.83
C VAL A 143 -8.46 -9.54 -6.22
N ASP A 144 -9.38 -9.50 -5.26
CA ASP A 144 -10.78 -9.89 -5.47
C ASP A 144 -11.51 -8.97 -6.46
N ALA A 145 -11.27 -7.66 -6.39
CA ALA A 145 -11.91 -6.70 -7.29
C ALA A 145 -11.63 -7.02 -8.77
N PHE A 146 -10.47 -7.57 -9.08
CA PHE A 146 -10.07 -7.87 -10.47
C PHE A 146 -10.37 -9.30 -10.90
N TYR A 147 -10.63 -10.24 -9.97
CA TYR A 147 -11.23 -11.52 -10.32
C TYR A 147 -12.68 -11.38 -10.83
N VAL A 148 -13.41 -10.37 -10.36
CA VAL A 148 -14.80 -10.11 -10.78
C VAL A 148 -14.88 -9.44 -12.17
N PHE A 149 -13.90 -8.62 -12.54
CA PHE A 149 -13.88 -7.92 -13.85
C PHE A 149 -13.00 -8.59 -14.93
N GLY A 150 -12.15 -9.56 -14.57
CA GLY A 150 -11.30 -10.31 -15.52
C GLY A 150 -11.90 -11.64 -16.02
N ALA A 151 -13.10 -12.00 -15.55
CA ALA A 151 -13.83 -13.20 -15.96
C ALA A 151 -14.91 -12.92 -17.05
N ALA A 152 -14.82 -11.77 -17.73
CA ALA A 152 -15.70 -11.37 -18.83
C ALA A 152 -14.98 -11.43 -20.17
#